data_AF-A0A6G3XDX8-F1
#
_entry.id   AF-A0A6G3XDX8-F1
#
_cell.length_a   1.000
_cell.length_b   1.000
_cell.length_c   1.000
_cell.angle_alpha   90.00
_cell.angle_beta   90.00
_cell.angle_gamma   90.00
#
_symmetry.space_group_name_H-M   'P 1'
#
loop_
_entity.id
_entity.type
_entity.pdbx_description
1 polymer ?
#
loop_
_entity_poly.entity_id
_entity_poly.type
_entity_poly.pdbx_seq_one_letter_code
_entity_poly.pdbx_strand_id
1 'polypeptide(L)'
;LNAESVTTPTADAPAIWKALTDRRAGGERVTTAAGIDRVWLDGVRRASLDKSVPQIGAPEAWKAGFTGKGVKIAVLDTGTDATHPDLKGQILAEKNFSAAKDTKDRVGHGTHVASIAAGTGAKSGGKFKGVAPDAKLLAGKVLDDDGYGDDSGILAGMEWAVAQGADIVNLSLGGPDTPEVDPLEAAVDKLSAEKGVLFAIAAGNEGSGAGTVGSPGSANAALTVGAVDDQDKLADFSSRGPRIGDGAV
;
A
#
# COMPACT_ATOMS: atom_id res chain seq x y z
N LEU A 1 15.65 13.40 12.22
CA LEU A 1 15.10 12.85 13.48
C LEU A 1 16.16 12.23 14.40
N ASN A 2 17.34 11.81 13.91
CA ASN A 2 18.42 11.21 14.75
C ASN A 2 17.88 10.27 15.84
N ALA A 3 16.91 9.45 15.48
CA ALA A 3 16.19 8.59 16.42
C ALA A 3 16.86 7.21 16.43
N GLU A 4 16.99 6.64 17.62
CA GLU A 4 17.49 5.28 17.83
C GLU A 4 16.40 4.43 18.51
N SER A 5 16.31 3.16 18.10
CA SER A 5 15.42 2.20 18.76
C SER A 5 16.22 1.35 19.75
N VAL A 6 15.63 1.09 20.91
CA VAL A 6 16.23 0.24 21.95
C VAL A 6 15.19 -0.80 22.35
N THR A 7 15.55 -2.08 22.17
CA THR A 7 14.72 -3.22 22.61
C THR A 7 15.26 -3.75 23.93
N THR A 8 14.38 -4.03 24.89
CA THR A 8 14.77 -4.52 26.23
C THR A 8 13.80 -5.55 26.76
N PRO A 9 14.27 -6.57 27.52
CA PRO A 9 13.39 -7.43 28.29
C PRO A 9 12.54 -6.62 29.30
N THR A 10 11.32 -7.08 29.58
CA THR A 10 10.39 -6.37 30.49
C THR A 10 10.98 -6.16 31.89
N ALA A 11 11.84 -7.07 32.35
CA ALA A 11 12.51 -6.98 33.65
C ALA A 11 13.48 -5.79 33.75
N ASP A 12 14.05 -5.35 32.62
CA ASP A 12 15.06 -4.30 32.56
C ASP A 12 14.45 -2.94 32.17
N ALA A 13 13.17 -2.90 31.81
CA ALA A 13 12.45 -1.69 31.45
C ALA A 13 12.56 -0.56 32.48
N PRO A 14 12.53 -0.80 33.82
CA PRO A 14 12.74 0.27 34.80
C PRO A 14 14.14 0.89 34.73
N ALA A 15 15.17 0.08 34.43
CA ALA A 15 16.55 0.56 34.33
C ALA A 15 16.75 1.42 33.09
N ILE A 16 16.19 1.00 31.95
CA ILE A 16 16.19 1.81 30.72
C ILE A 16 15.37 3.08 30.90
N TRP A 17 14.18 3.00 31.49
CA TRP A 17 13.38 4.19 31.74
C TRP A 17 14.13 5.22 32.58
N LYS A 18 14.87 4.78 33.60
CA LYS A 18 15.75 5.63 34.41
C LYS A 18 16.93 6.22 33.61
N ALA A 19 17.46 5.49 32.63
CA ALA A 19 18.55 6.00 31.79
C ALA A 19 18.05 7.06 30.79
N LEU A 20 16.82 6.93 30.31
CA LEU A 20 16.23 7.83 29.32
C LEU A 20 15.52 9.05 29.93
N THR A 21 15.32 9.05 31.25
CA THR A 21 14.57 10.10 31.95
C THR A 21 15.30 10.63 33.18
N ASP A 22 15.19 11.93 33.40
CA ASP A 22 15.71 12.61 34.58
C ASP A 22 14.56 12.98 35.54
N ARG A 23 14.84 12.87 36.84
CA ARG A 23 13.93 13.34 37.89
C ARG A 23 14.65 14.39 38.72
N ARG A 24 14.20 15.66 38.65
CA ARG A 24 14.76 16.73 39.48
C ARG A 24 14.42 16.47 40.96
N ALA A 25 15.38 16.74 41.84
CA ALA A 25 15.20 16.62 43.28
C ALA A 25 14.03 17.50 43.77
N GLY A 26 13.02 16.87 44.38
CA GLY A 26 11.84 17.54 44.94
C GLY A 26 10.65 17.74 44.00
N GLY A 27 10.69 17.24 42.76
CA GLY A 27 9.58 17.34 41.80
C GLY A 27 8.93 16.00 41.45
N GLU A 28 7.59 15.98 41.33
CA GLU A 28 6.82 14.79 40.91
C GLU A 28 6.92 14.49 39.41
N ARG A 29 7.43 15.46 38.61
CA ARG A 29 7.52 15.34 37.15
C ARG A 29 8.84 14.73 36.69
N VAL A 30 8.72 13.71 35.85
CA VAL A 30 9.82 13.07 35.12
C VAL A 30 10.01 13.79 33.78
N THR A 31 11.24 14.18 33.46
CA THR A 31 11.62 14.78 32.17
C THR A 31 12.52 13.83 31.40
N THR A 32 12.77 14.07 30.11
CA THR A 32 13.79 13.32 29.37
C THR A 32 15.19 13.66 29.89
N ALA A 33 16.13 12.72 29.76
CA ALA A 33 17.52 12.95 30.15
C ALA A 33 18.21 13.94 29.20
N ALA A 34 19.29 14.57 29.66
CA ALA A 34 20.05 15.53 28.85
C ALA A 34 20.48 14.93 27.50
N GLY A 35 20.19 15.63 26.40
CA GLY A 35 20.46 15.17 25.03
C GLY A 35 19.30 14.39 24.38
N ILE A 36 18.23 14.09 25.12
CA ILE A 36 17.04 13.42 24.60
C ILE A 36 15.89 14.41 24.52
N ASP A 37 15.43 14.71 23.31
CA ASP A 37 14.28 15.60 23.10
C ASP A 37 12.96 14.92 23.49
N ARG A 38 12.75 13.66 23.07
CA ARG A 38 11.53 12.88 23.36
C ARG A 38 11.82 11.39 23.50
N VAL A 39 11.04 10.73 24.35
CA VAL A 39 10.98 9.27 24.46
C VAL A 39 9.58 8.83 24.09
N TRP A 40 9.48 7.86 23.20
CA TRP A 40 8.21 7.26 22.77
C TRP A 40 8.30 5.76 23.02
N LEU A 41 7.18 5.17 23.45
CA LEU A 41 7.05 3.72 23.35
C LEU A 41 7.00 3.36 21.87
N ASP A 42 7.81 2.39 21.47
CA ASP A 42 7.75 1.87 20.11
C ASP A 42 6.40 1.16 19.92
N GLY A 43 5.57 1.73 19.06
CA GLY A 43 4.20 1.26 18.87
C GLY A 43 4.19 0.00 18.03
N VAL A 44 3.84 -1.14 18.64
CA VAL A 44 3.70 -2.41 17.90
C VAL A 44 2.57 -2.29 16.87
N ARG A 45 2.93 -2.38 15.58
CA ARG A 45 1.96 -2.56 14.48
C ARG A 45 1.71 -4.04 14.25
N ARG A 46 0.47 -4.41 13.94
CA ARG A 46 0.07 -5.79 13.64
C ARG A 46 -0.46 -5.86 12.22
N ALA A 47 0.02 -6.82 11.44
CA ALA A 47 -0.61 -7.18 10.17
C ALA A 47 -2.02 -7.74 10.47
N SER A 48 -3.01 -7.30 9.69
CA SER A 48 -4.41 -7.67 9.83
C SER A 48 -4.96 -8.41 8.61
N LEU A 49 -4.08 -8.93 7.75
CA LEU A 49 -4.47 -9.64 6.52
C LEU A 49 -5.30 -10.90 6.81
N ASP A 50 -5.09 -11.52 7.97
CA ASP A 50 -5.88 -12.65 8.47
C ASP A 50 -7.33 -12.28 8.86
N LYS A 51 -7.66 -10.99 8.87
CA LYS A 51 -9.01 -10.45 9.06
C LYS A 51 -9.62 -9.97 7.76
N SER A 52 -8.90 -9.16 7.00
CA SER A 52 -9.43 -8.53 5.77
C SER A 52 -9.68 -9.53 4.65
N VAL A 53 -8.82 -10.53 4.45
CA VAL A 53 -9.00 -11.55 3.39
C VAL A 53 -10.26 -12.40 3.62
N PRO A 54 -10.54 -12.88 4.85
CA PRO A 54 -11.84 -13.47 5.16
C PRO A 54 -13.03 -12.52 5.03
N GLN A 55 -12.90 -11.26 5.43
CA GLN A 55 -13.98 -10.26 5.39
C GLN A 55 -14.54 -10.06 3.97
N ILE A 56 -13.68 -10.11 2.95
CA ILE A 56 -14.10 -9.99 1.54
C ILE A 56 -14.51 -11.32 0.89
N GLY A 57 -14.62 -12.42 1.66
CA GLY A 57 -15.07 -13.72 1.15
C GLY A 57 -14.04 -14.48 0.30
N ALA A 58 -12.75 -14.14 0.38
CA ALA A 58 -11.72 -14.84 -0.38
C ALA A 58 -11.61 -16.35 -0.06
N PRO A 59 -11.77 -16.82 1.20
CA PRO A 59 -11.79 -18.25 1.50
C PRO A 59 -12.88 -19.02 0.76
N GLU A 60 -14.05 -18.43 0.57
CA GLU A 60 -15.17 -19.00 -0.19
C GLU A 60 -14.83 -19.08 -1.67
N ALA A 61 -14.22 -18.03 -2.23
CA ALA A 61 -13.72 -18.03 -3.61
C ALA A 61 -12.66 -19.13 -3.83
N TRP A 62 -11.72 -19.31 -2.90
CA TRP A 62 -10.72 -20.37 -2.97
C TRP A 62 -11.35 -21.77 -2.91
N LYS A 63 -12.35 -21.99 -2.04
CA LYS A 63 -13.10 -23.25 -1.98
C LYS A 63 -13.83 -23.54 -3.29
N ALA A 64 -14.29 -22.50 -3.99
CA ALA A 64 -14.89 -22.60 -5.32
C ALA A 64 -13.86 -22.75 -6.46
N GLY A 65 -12.57 -22.74 -6.16
CA GLY A 65 -11.48 -22.93 -7.14
C GLY A 65 -10.94 -21.63 -7.75
N PHE A 66 -11.38 -20.46 -7.29
CA PHE A 66 -10.90 -19.16 -7.76
C PHE A 66 -9.73 -18.69 -6.88
N THR A 67 -8.50 -18.89 -7.35
CA THR A 67 -7.27 -18.50 -6.63
C THR A 67 -6.44 -17.46 -7.38
N GLY A 68 -6.95 -16.94 -8.50
CA GLY A 68 -6.21 -16.07 -9.42
C GLY A 68 -5.25 -16.79 -10.36
N LYS A 69 -5.28 -18.13 -10.40
CA LYS A 69 -4.44 -18.91 -11.32
C LYS A 69 -4.63 -18.46 -12.77
N GLY A 70 -3.52 -18.09 -13.42
CA GLY A 70 -3.49 -17.63 -14.81
C GLY A 70 -3.69 -16.11 -14.97
N VAL A 71 -4.02 -15.40 -13.90
CA VAL A 71 -4.17 -13.93 -13.89
C VAL A 71 -2.82 -13.28 -13.60
N LYS A 72 -2.51 -12.20 -14.33
CA LYS A 72 -1.38 -11.31 -14.07
C LYS A 72 -1.87 -10.00 -13.45
N ILE A 73 -1.37 -9.69 -12.26
CA ILE A 73 -1.64 -8.44 -11.55
C ILE A 73 -0.37 -7.59 -11.61
N ALA A 74 -0.44 -6.40 -12.21
CA ALA A 74 0.61 -5.43 -12.10
C ALA A 74 0.43 -4.59 -10.82
N VAL A 75 1.50 -4.45 -10.05
CA VAL A 75 1.55 -3.57 -8.87
C VAL A 75 2.51 -2.45 -9.21
N LEU A 76 1.98 -1.24 -9.38
CA LEU A 76 2.75 -0.04 -9.70
C LEU A 76 2.91 0.77 -8.42
N ASP A 77 4.09 0.70 -7.79
CA ASP A 77 4.30 1.16 -6.42
C ASP A 77 5.79 1.49 -6.12
N THR A 78 6.26 1.37 -4.89
CA THR A 78 7.65 1.60 -4.43
C THR A 78 8.63 0.49 -4.80
N GLY A 79 8.20 -0.49 -5.60
CA GLY A 79 8.95 -1.71 -5.94
C GLY A 79 8.50 -2.91 -5.12
N THR A 80 9.27 -4.00 -5.17
CA THR A 80 8.99 -5.22 -4.40
C THR A 80 10.23 -5.88 -3.82
N ASP A 81 10.10 -6.51 -2.65
CA ASP A 81 11.07 -7.48 -2.14
C ASP A 81 10.78 -8.88 -2.72
N ALA A 82 11.36 -9.16 -3.88
CA ALA A 82 11.29 -10.47 -4.52
C ALA A 82 11.90 -11.61 -3.69
N THR A 83 12.69 -11.30 -2.66
CA THR A 83 13.29 -12.30 -1.76
C THR A 83 12.37 -12.68 -0.61
N HIS A 84 11.28 -11.94 -0.38
CA HIS A 84 10.31 -12.25 0.66
C HIS A 84 9.69 -13.64 0.42
N PRO A 85 9.63 -14.53 1.43
CA PRO A 85 9.15 -15.90 1.23
C PRO A 85 7.74 -15.99 0.63
N ASP A 86 6.87 -15.02 0.92
CA ASP A 86 5.50 -15.00 0.41
C ASP A 86 5.42 -14.60 -1.07
N LEU A 87 6.43 -13.90 -1.60
CA LEU A 87 6.47 -13.43 -3.00
C LEU A 87 7.42 -14.26 -3.87
N LYS A 88 8.16 -15.20 -3.27
CA LYS A 88 9.11 -16.05 -3.98
C LYS A 88 8.40 -16.83 -5.10
N GLY A 89 8.81 -16.59 -6.34
CA GLY A 89 8.22 -17.24 -7.53
C GLY A 89 6.88 -16.65 -7.99
N GLN A 90 6.40 -15.57 -7.37
CA GLN A 90 5.18 -14.86 -7.78
C GLN A 90 5.47 -13.78 -8.84
N ILE A 91 6.65 -13.17 -8.78
CA ILE A 91 7.02 -12.04 -9.65
C ILE A 91 7.56 -12.54 -10.98
N LEU A 92 6.89 -12.18 -12.07
CA LEU A 92 7.28 -12.54 -13.44
C LEU A 92 8.26 -11.52 -14.05
N ALA A 93 8.07 -10.24 -13.75
CA ALA A 93 8.91 -9.17 -14.26
C ALA A 93 8.92 -8.00 -13.27
N GLU A 94 10.06 -7.32 -13.22
CA GLU A 94 10.26 -6.09 -12.45
C GLU A 94 10.85 -5.00 -13.36
N LYS A 95 10.40 -3.76 -13.20
CA LYS A 95 10.99 -2.62 -13.90
C LYS A 95 10.85 -1.33 -13.11
N ASN A 96 11.88 -0.50 -13.12
CA ASN A 96 11.88 0.80 -12.46
C ASN A 96 11.61 1.92 -13.47
N PHE A 97 10.68 2.81 -13.12
CA PHE A 97 10.28 4.01 -13.84
C PHE A 97 10.46 5.28 -13.01
N SER A 98 10.88 5.14 -11.75
CA SER A 98 11.24 6.24 -10.86
C SER A 98 12.71 6.65 -11.00
N ALA A 99 13.09 7.73 -10.32
CA ALA A 99 14.49 8.17 -10.21
C ALA A 99 15.37 7.28 -9.31
N ALA A 100 14.79 6.28 -8.64
CA ALA A 100 15.55 5.35 -7.80
C ALA A 100 16.56 4.53 -8.61
N LYS A 101 17.53 3.91 -7.91
CA LYS A 101 18.62 3.17 -8.56
C LYS A 101 18.18 1.84 -9.18
N ASP A 102 17.24 1.15 -8.55
CA ASP A 102 16.83 -0.21 -8.89
C ASP A 102 15.36 -0.44 -8.54
N THR A 103 14.86 -1.66 -8.78
CA THR A 103 13.46 -2.05 -8.52
C THR A 103 13.18 -2.39 -7.06
N LYS A 104 14.18 -2.34 -6.18
CA LYS A 104 14.02 -2.81 -4.80
C LYS A 104 13.10 -1.88 -4.04
N ASP A 105 12.27 -2.50 -3.22
CA ASP A 105 11.45 -1.78 -2.27
C ASP A 105 12.26 -1.39 -1.03
N ARG A 106 12.45 -0.09 -0.82
CA ARG A 106 13.08 0.47 0.39
C ARG A 106 12.08 1.12 1.34
N VAL A 107 10.83 1.26 0.90
CA VAL A 107 9.74 1.83 1.69
C VAL A 107 8.94 0.72 2.37
N GLY A 108 8.73 -0.40 1.67
CA GLY A 108 7.94 -1.55 2.12
C GLY A 108 6.49 -1.52 1.65
N HIS A 109 6.02 -0.40 1.11
CA HIS A 109 4.62 -0.22 0.69
C HIS A 109 4.26 -1.15 -0.48
N GLY A 110 5.05 -1.14 -1.56
CA GLY A 110 4.82 -2.01 -2.71
C GLY A 110 4.91 -3.50 -2.39
N THR A 111 5.86 -3.91 -1.53
CA THR A 111 5.93 -5.29 -1.03
C THR A 111 4.69 -5.68 -0.24
N HIS A 112 4.19 -4.78 0.61
CA HIS A 112 2.98 -4.99 1.40
C HIS A 112 1.77 -5.16 0.47
N VAL A 113 1.54 -4.23 -0.46
CA VAL A 113 0.46 -4.29 -1.46
C VAL A 113 0.55 -5.56 -2.31
N ALA A 114 1.73 -5.90 -2.84
CA ALA A 114 1.95 -7.12 -3.60
C ALA A 114 1.61 -8.39 -2.82
N SER A 115 1.93 -8.42 -1.52
CA SER A 115 1.62 -9.55 -0.64
C SER A 115 0.13 -9.68 -0.32
N ILE A 116 -0.60 -8.57 -0.22
CA ILE A 116 -2.07 -8.57 -0.11
C ILE A 116 -2.68 -9.16 -1.37
N ALA A 117 -2.22 -8.74 -2.55
CA ALA A 117 -2.76 -9.21 -3.82
C ALA A 117 -2.49 -10.70 -4.05
N ALA A 118 -1.22 -11.12 -3.99
CA ALA A 118 -0.80 -12.46 -4.42
C ALA A 118 0.23 -13.13 -3.50
N GLY A 119 0.35 -12.71 -2.25
CA GLY A 119 1.23 -13.38 -1.29
C GLY A 119 0.81 -14.83 -1.06
N THR A 120 1.76 -15.76 -1.16
CA THR A 120 1.49 -17.20 -0.94
C THR A 120 1.21 -17.54 0.53
N GLY A 121 1.59 -16.64 1.46
CA GLY A 121 1.51 -16.85 2.90
C GLY A 121 2.53 -17.86 3.45
N ALA A 122 3.53 -18.27 2.66
CA ALA A 122 4.52 -19.28 3.02
C ALA A 122 5.24 -19.02 4.36
N LYS A 123 5.64 -17.77 4.64
CA LYS A 123 6.32 -17.33 5.87
C LYS A 123 5.46 -17.54 7.12
N SER A 124 4.15 -17.47 6.96
CA SER A 124 3.18 -17.51 8.06
C SER A 124 2.39 -18.81 8.13
N GLY A 125 2.79 -19.85 7.37
CA GLY A 125 2.04 -21.10 7.28
C GLY A 125 0.64 -20.92 6.68
N GLY A 126 0.45 -19.92 5.83
CA GLY A 126 -0.82 -19.59 5.18
C GLY A 126 -1.72 -18.61 5.95
N LYS A 127 -1.31 -18.13 7.13
CA LYS A 127 -2.11 -17.20 7.94
C LYS A 127 -2.32 -15.85 7.25
N PHE A 128 -1.27 -15.30 6.65
CA PHE A 128 -1.29 -14.04 5.91
C PHE A 128 -1.17 -14.31 4.41
N LYS A 129 -2.08 -15.13 3.90
CA LYS A 129 -2.18 -15.41 2.46
C LYS A 129 -2.92 -14.27 1.78
N GLY A 130 -2.40 -13.83 0.63
CA GLY A 130 -3.04 -12.83 -0.22
C GLY A 130 -4.33 -13.34 -0.86
N VAL A 131 -5.10 -12.42 -1.44
CA VAL A 131 -6.43 -12.67 -2.01
C VAL A 131 -6.38 -13.64 -3.19
N ALA A 132 -5.39 -13.50 -4.07
CA ALA A 132 -5.20 -14.29 -5.29
C ALA A 132 -3.84 -15.00 -5.26
N PRO A 133 -3.67 -16.02 -4.40
CA PRO A 133 -2.36 -16.61 -4.11
C PRO A 133 -1.71 -17.34 -5.30
N ASP A 134 -2.48 -17.70 -6.34
CA ASP A 134 -1.95 -18.33 -7.56
C ASP A 134 -1.80 -17.36 -8.73
N ALA A 135 -2.15 -16.08 -8.54
CA ALA A 135 -1.87 -15.03 -9.51
C ALA A 135 -0.37 -14.77 -9.62
N LYS A 136 0.02 -14.14 -10.72
CA LYS A 136 1.40 -13.72 -10.96
C LYS A 136 1.52 -12.20 -10.99
N LEU A 137 2.65 -11.71 -10.52
CA LEU A 137 2.88 -10.28 -10.33
C LEU A 137 3.80 -9.71 -11.39
N LEU A 138 3.47 -8.50 -11.85
CA LEU A 138 4.35 -7.61 -12.60
C LEU A 138 4.63 -6.40 -11.69
N ALA A 139 5.86 -6.23 -11.23
CA ALA A 139 6.19 -5.18 -10.27
C ALA A 139 6.83 -3.98 -10.99
N GLY A 140 6.08 -2.90 -11.11
CA GLY A 140 6.57 -1.63 -11.63
C GLY A 140 6.91 -0.68 -10.48
N LYS A 141 8.17 -0.29 -10.32
CA LYS A 141 8.52 0.76 -9.38
C LYS A 141 8.26 2.12 -10.04
N VAL A 142 7.19 2.78 -9.65
CA VAL A 142 6.80 4.13 -10.13
C VAL A 142 6.97 5.18 -9.02
N LEU A 143 7.08 4.74 -7.76
CA LEU A 143 7.43 5.57 -6.61
C LEU A 143 8.88 5.29 -6.20
N ASP A 144 9.63 6.34 -5.89
CA ASP A 144 11.05 6.29 -5.51
C ASP A 144 11.26 5.72 -4.09
N ASP A 145 12.46 5.89 -3.55
CA ASP A 145 12.83 5.35 -2.23
C ASP A 145 12.30 6.19 -1.06
N ASP A 146 11.66 7.34 -1.34
CA ASP A 146 10.98 8.20 -0.38
C ASP A 146 9.44 8.12 -0.53
N GLY A 147 8.94 7.34 -1.49
CA GLY A 147 7.52 7.11 -1.72
C GLY A 147 6.86 8.11 -2.68
N TYR A 148 7.64 8.89 -3.42
CA TYR A 148 7.13 9.88 -4.38
C TYR A 148 7.34 9.42 -5.82
N GLY A 149 6.45 9.82 -6.72
CA GLY A 149 6.58 9.51 -8.14
C GLY A 149 6.08 10.65 -8.99
N ASP A 150 6.65 10.75 -10.19
CA ASP A 150 6.19 11.68 -11.22
C ASP A 150 5.14 11.00 -12.09
N ASP A 151 4.14 11.76 -12.54
CA ASP A 151 3.09 11.28 -13.45
C ASP A 151 3.66 10.58 -14.68
N SER A 152 4.77 11.08 -15.23
CA SER A 152 5.44 10.45 -16.38
C SER A 152 5.95 9.04 -16.07
N GLY A 153 6.43 8.79 -14.85
CA GLY A 153 6.86 7.47 -14.41
C GLY A 153 5.68 6.53 -14.21
N ILE A 154 4.58 7.05 -13.66
CA ILE A 154 3.33 6.30 -13.47
C ILE A 154 2.72 5.92 -14.82
N LEU A 155 2.61 6.85 -15.77
CA LEU A 155 2.15 6.62 -17.16
C LEU A 155 2.98 5.52 -17.84
N ALA A 156 4.30 5.65 -17.80
CA ALA A 156 5.20 4.66 -18.40
C ALA A 156 5.06 3.28 -17.74
N GLY A 157 4.81 3.24 -16.42
CA GLY A 157 4.51 2.03 -15.68
C GLY A 157 3.20 1.37 -16.13
N MET A 158 2.13 2.16 -16.31
CA MET A 158 0.83 1.68 -16.80
C MET A 158 0.93 1.08 -18.20
N GLU A 159 1.57 1.80 -19.13
CA GLU A 159 1.77 1.31 -20.50
C GLU A 159 2.61 0.03 -20.53
N TRP A 160 3.67 -0.03 -19.72
CA TRP A 160 4.49 -1.23 -19.60
C TRP A 160 3.70 -2.42 -19.04
N ALA A 161 2.93 -2.23 -17.98
CA ALA A 161 2.13 -3.28 -17.36
C ALA A 161 1.16 -3.90 -18.37
N VAL A 162 0.43 -3.06 -19.10
CA VAL A 162 -0.49 -3.48 -20.16
C VAL A 162 0.26 -4.19 -21.28
N ALA A 163 1.43 -3.69 -21.70
CA ALA A 163 2.26 -4.34 -22.72
C ALA A 163 2.83 -5.70 -22.27
N GLN A 164 3.01 -5.94 -20.97
CA GLN A 164 3.36 -7.25 -20.40
C GLN A 164 2.15 -8.20 -20.28
N GLY A 165 0.96 -7.73 -20.67
CA GLY A 165 -0.29 -8.47 -20.63
C GLY A 165 -0.85 -8.59 -19.22
N ALA A 166 -0.76 -7.54 -18.40
CA ALA A 166 -1.48 -7.48 -17.14
C ALA A 166 -2.99 -7.55 -17.39
N ASP A 167 -3.71 -8.35 -16.61
CA ASP A 167 -5.18 -8.36 -16.60
C ASP A 167 -5.73 -7.29 -15.66
N ILE A 168 -4.97 -7.01 -14.59
CA ILE A 168 -5.29 -6.05 -13.54
C ILE A 168 -4.06 -5.17 -13.30
N VAL A 169 -4.26 -3.86 -13.18
CA VAL A 169 -3.23 -2.90 -12.74
C VAL A 169 -3.68 -2.27 -11.43
N ASN A 170 -2.89 -2.46 -10.37
CA ASN A 170 -3.13 -1.88 -9.06
C ASN A 170 -2.27 -0.64 -8.87
N LEU A 171 -2.91 0.47 -8.51
CA LEU A 171 -2.31 1.75 -8.15
C LEU A 171 -2.75 2.09 -6.72
N SER A 172 -1.94 1.70 -5.74
CA SER A 172 -2.14 2.08 -4.33
C SER A 172 -1.51 3.45 -4.05
N LEU A 173 -1.78 4.40 -4.93
CA LEU A 173 -1.22 5.74 -4.94
C LEU A 173 -2.26 6.70 -5.51
N GLY A 174 -2.05 7.99 -5.27
CA GLY A 174 -2.88 9.03 -5.84
C GLY A 174 -2.32 10.41 -5.50
N GLY A 175 -2.91 11.42 -6.12
CA GLY A 175 -2.59 12.81 -5.91
C GLY A 175 -3.82 13.70 -5.93
N PRO A 176 -3.62 15.03 -5.78
CA PRO A 176 -4.69 16.00 -5.93
C PRO A 176 -5.37 15.87 -7.29
N ASP A 177 -6.69 16.08 -7.31
CA ASP A 177 -7.51 16.01 -8.52
C ASP A 177 -8.01 17.39 -8.94
N THR A 178 -8.30 17.55 -10.24
CA THR A 178 -8.87 18.77 -10.84
C THR A 178 -10.17 18.47 -11.58
N PRO A 179 -11.05 19.45 -11.84
CA PRO A 179 -12.26 19.22 -12.64
C PRO A 179 -11.98 18.73 -14.08
N GLU A 180 -10.81 19.04 -14.63
CA GLU A 180 -10.36 18.55 -15.92
C GLU A 180 -9.76 17.15 -15.83
N VAL A 181 -9.99 16.33 -16.87
CA VAL A 181 -9.37 15.01 -17.01
C VAL A 181 -7.87 15.16 -17.22
N ASP A 182 -7.08 14.65 -16.28
CA ASP A 182 -5.63 14.70 -16.33
C ASP A 182 -5.04 13.54 -17.18
N PRO A 183 -3.72 13.56 -17.46
CA PRO A 183 -3.08 12.52 -18.27
C PRO A 183 -3.18 11.11 -17.68
N LEU A 184 -3.14 10.94 -16.36
CA LEU A 184 -3.26 9.64 -15.70
C LEU A 184 -4.67 9.09 -15.83
N GLU A 185 -5.69 9.91 -15.58
CA GLU A 185 -7.09 9.52 -15.75
C GLU A 185 -7.39 9.15 -17.21
N ALA A 186 -6.94 9.98 -18.16
CA ALA A 186 -7.09 9.71 -19.58
C ALA A 186 -6.40 8.40 -19.99
N ALA A 187 -5.24 8.08 -19.41
CA ALA A 187 -4.55 6.83 -19.65
C ALA A 187 -5.31 5.62 -19.08
N VAL A 188 -5.87 5.73 -17.87
CA VAL A 188 -6.71 4.68 -17.27
C VAL A 188 -7.92 4.39 -18.16
N ASP A 189 -8.67 5.43 -18.55
CA ASP A 189 -9.86 5.29 -19.39
C ASP A 189 -9.52 4.65 -20.75
N LYS A 190 -8.45 5.15 -21.39
CA LYS A 190 -8.01 4.64 -22.69
C LYS A 190 -7.54 3.19 -22.63
N LEU A 191 -6.65 2.86 -21.69
CA LEU A 191 -6.06 1.52 -21.60
C LEU A 191 -7.12 0.49 -21.20
N SER A 192 -8.06 0.86 -20.32
CA SER A 192 -9.20 0.01 -19.97
C SER A 192 -10.07 -0.28 -21.21
N ALA A 193 -10.45 0.76 -21.96
CA ALA A 193 -11.33 0.61 -23.13
C ALA A 193 -10.66 -0.16 -24.28
N GLU A 194 -9.39 0.10 -24.57
CA GLU A 194 -8.69 -0.49 -25.72
C GLU A 194 -8.17 -1.90 -25.45
N LYS A 195 -7.83 -2.23 -24.20
CA LYS A 195 -7.11 -3.46 -23.84
C LYS A 195 -7.87 -4.36 -22.89
N GLY A 196 -8.99 -3.89 -22.32
CA GLY A 196 -9.81 -4.67 -21.40
C GLY A 196 -9.14 -4.93 -20.04
N VAL A 197 -8.17 -4.10 -19.66
CA VAL A 197 -7.44 -4.20 -18.40
C VAL A 197 -8.22 -3.50 -17.30
N LEU A 198 -8.35 -4.13 -16.14
CA LEU A 198 -8.99 -3.52 -14.97
C LEU A 198 -7.96 -2.69 -14.18
N PHE A 199 -8.25 -1.42 -13.94
CA PHE A 199 -7.46 -0.59 -13.03
C PHE A 199 -8.13 -0.54 -11.66
N ALA A 200 -7.45 -1.05 -10.63
CA ALA A 200 -7.87 -0.92 -9.23
C ALA A 200 -7.03 0.16 -8.56
N ILE A 201 -7.67 1.24 -8.13
CA ILE A 201 -6.98 2.47 -7.71
C ILE A 201 -7.49 2.91 -6.34
N ALA A 202 -6.58 3.35 -5.47
CA ALA A 202 -6.98 3.89 -4.17
C ALA A 202 -7.82 5.16 -4.32
N ALA A 203 -8.89 5.30 -3.52
CA ALA A 203 -9.68 6.52 -3.50
C ALA A 203 -8.90 7.72 -2.94
N GLY A 204 -7.95 7.47 -2.05
CA GLY A 204 -7.20 8.50 -1.32
C GLY A 204 -7.44 8.47 0.19
N ASN A 205 -6.64 9.25 0.92
CA ASN A 205 -6.62 9.31 2.38
C ASN A 205 -6.89 10.74 2.92
N GLU A 206 -7.57 11.57 2.14
CA GLU A 206 -7.83 12.99 2.41
C GLU A 206 -9.04 13.19 3.34
N GLY A 207 -9.68 12.10 3.77
CA GLY A 207 -10.68 12.08 4.81
C GLY A 207 -12.12 12.16 4.33
N SER A 208 -13.02 12.11 5.31
CA SER A 208 -14.48 11.99 5.16
C SER A 208 -15.22 13.15 4.46
N GLY A 209 -14.52 14.18 3.99
CA GLY A 209 -15.11 15.24 3.19
C GLY A 209 -15.70 14.71 1.88
N ALA A 210 -16.73 15.36 1.36
CA ALA A 210 -17.20 15.08 0.00
C ALA A 210 -16.21 15.67 -1.02
N GLY A 211 -16.01 14.99 -2.16
CA GLY A 211 -15.09 15.50 -3.18
C GLY A 211 -13.61 15.27 -2.87
N THR A 212 -13.29 14.21 -2.12
CA THR A 212 -11.91 13.93 -1.70
C THR A 212 -11.26 12.78 -2.48
N VAL A 213 -11.97 12.21 -3.47
CA VAL A 213 -11.37 11.24 -4.39
C VAL A 213 -10.27 11.93 -5.19
N GLY A 214 -9.08 11.33 -5.20
CA GLY A 214 -7.93 11.83 -5.95
C GLY A 214 -7.75 11.19 -7.32
N SER A 215 -6.88 11.77 -8.13
CA SER A 215 -6.42 11.16 -9.39
C SER A 215 -5.33 10.12 -9.13
N PRO A 216 -5.26 9.02 -9.89
CA PRO A 216 -6.15 8.65 -11.01
C PRO A 216 -7.41 7.86 -10.60
N GLY A 217 -7.74 7.81 -9.30
CA GLY A 217 -8.94 7.14 -8.80
C GLY A 217 -10.24 7.82 -9.25
N SER A 218 -10.18 9.03 -9.77
CA SER A 218 -11.31 9.75 -10.39
C SER A 218 -11.61 9.33 -11.84
N ALA A 219 -10.74 8.55 -12.50
CA ALA A 219 -10.99 8.09 -13.87
C ALA A 219 -12.31 7.30 -14.01
N ASN A 220 -13.00 7.41 -15.15
CA ASN A 220 -14.31 6.76 -15.36
C ASN A 220 -14.25 5.23 -15.34
N ALA A 221 -13.18 4.67 -15.87
CA ALA A 221 -12.98 3.23 -15.95
C ALA A 221 -12.30 2.65 -14.70
N ALA A 222 -11.87 3.47 -13.74
CA ALA A 222 -11.23 3.00 -12.52
C ALA A 222 -12.22 2.27 -11.62
N LEU A 223 -11.78 1.14 -11.06
CA LEU A 223 -12.38 0.58 -9.86
C LEU A 223 -11.72 1.26 -8.66
N THR A 224 -12.40 2.27 -8.15
CA THR A 224 -11.89 3.12 -7.07
C THR A 224 -12.23 2.53 -5.71
N VAL A 225 -11.21 2.33 -4.87
CA VAL A 225 -11.31 1.54 -3.64
C VAL A 225 -11.11 2.42 -2.41
N GLY A 226 -12.17 2.53 -1.59
CA GLY A 226 -12.12 3.11 -0.25
C GLY A 226 -11.68 2.10 0.83
N ALA A 227 -11.55 2.56 2.07
CA ALA A 227 -11.08 1.73 3.19
C ALA A 227 -12.15 1.57 4.28
N VAL A 228 -12.32 0.35 4.79
CA VAL A 228 -13.13 0.02 5.97
C VAL A 228 -12.27 -0.63 7.05
N ASP A 229 -12.74 -0.59 8.29
CA ASP A 229 -12.15 -1.35 9.41
C ASP A 229 -12.68 -2.80 9.48
N ASP A 230 -12.29 -3.52 10.54
CA ASP A 230 -12.69 -4.92 10.76
C ASP A 230 -14.15 -5.09 11.19
N GLN A 231 -14.92 -3.99 11.26
CA GLN A 231 -16.35 -3.96 11.58
C GLN A 231 -17.18 -3.46 10.38
N ASP A 232 -16.61 -3.43 9.17
CA ASP A 232 -17.21 -2.86 7.96
C ASP A 232 -17.56 -1.37 8.08
N LYS A 233 -16.98 -0.66 9.05
CA LYS A 233 -17.16 0.78 9.17
C LYS A 233 -16.16 1.49 8.29
N LEU A 234 -16.63 2.44 7.49
CA LEU A 234 -15.78 3.28 6.66
C LEU A 234 -14.73 4.00 7.52
N ALA A 235 -13.45 3.87 7.13
CA ALA A 235 -12.34 4.49 7.83
C ALA A 235 -12.44 6.01 7.76
N ASP A 236 -12.11 6.69 8.85
CA ASP A 236 -12.26 8.16 8.95
C ASP A 236 -11.40 8.92 7.93
N PHE A 237 -10.29 8.32 7.50
CA PHE A 237 -9.39 8.86 6.48
C PHE A 237 -9.83 8.53 5.04
N SER A 238 -10.72 7.54 4.83
CA SER A 238 -11.08 7.12 3.48
C SER A 238 -11.71 8.27 2.72
N SER A 239 -11.13 8.61 1.57
CA SER A 239 -11.71 9.58 0.65
C SER A 239 -13.08 9.14 0.16
N ARG A 240 -13.92 10.12 -0.15
CA ARG A 240 -15.33 9.93 -0.50
C ARG A 240 -15.68 10.74 -1.73
N GLY A 241 -16.54 10.13 -2.54
CA GLY A 241 -17.18 10.81 -3.64
C GLY A 241 -18.05 11.99 -3.19
N PRO A 242 -18.65 12.69 -4.16
CA PRO A 242 -18.50 12.45 -5.59
C PRO A 242 -17.12 12.89 -6.12
N ARG A 243 -16.80 12.58 -7.37
CA ARG A 243 -15.65 13.17 -8.07
C ARG A 243 -15.77 14.68 -8.21
N ILE A 244 -14.63 15.35 -8.30
CA ILE A 244 -14.57 16.78 -8.53
C ILE A 244 -15.04 17.08 -9.97
N GLY A 245 -15.80 18.16 -10.16
CA GLY A 245 -16.24 18.63 -11.49
C GLY A 245 -17.58 18.08 -11.95
N ASP A 246 -17.73 16.75 -12.06
CA ASP A 246 -18.92 16.13 -12.67
C ASP A 246 -19.92 15.53 -11.67
N GLY A 247 -19.53 15.39 -10.40
CA GLY A 247 -20.42 14.87 -9.37
C GLY A 247 -20.69 13.37 -9.45
N ALA A 248 -19.95 12.62 -10.27
CA ALA A 248 -20.13 11.19 -10.43
C ALA A 248 -19.61 10.39 -9.21
N VAL A 249 -20.15 9.18 -9.03
CA VAL A 249 -19.84 8.24 -7.94
C VAL A 249 -19.34 6.94 -8.53
#